data_AF-A0A2N1Q7F7-F1
#
_entry.id   AF-A0A2N1Q7F7-F1
#
_cell.length_a   1.000
_cell.length_b   1.000
_cell.length_c   1.000
_cell.angle_alpha   90.00
_cell.angle_beta   90.00
_cell.angle_gamma   90.00
#
_symmetry.space_group_name_H-M   'P 1'
#
loop_
_entity.id
_entity.type
_entity.pdbx_description
1 polymer ?
#
loop_
_entity_poly.entity_id
_entity_poly.type
_entity_poly.pdbx_seq_one_letter_code
_entity_poly.pdbx_strand_id
1 'polypeptide(L)'
;MEKNKEVILFVCNHGFAYDAMTEARKAGARGGTIIHGRSSISTEKEKFFGITLHPEKDILMIVCLEEQKEVLMKAITSKYGVTTEARGLCFSIKIEDSIGFSFDPIPFPVEK
;
A
#
# COMPACT_ATOMS: atom_id res chain seq x y z
N MET A 1 10.17 -2.36 25.27
CA MET A 1 10.07 -3.51 24.34
C MET A 1 10.03 -2.94 22.94
N GLU A 2 10.98 -3.33 22.10
CA GLU A 2 10.94 -3.01 20.68
C GLU A 2 9.69 -3.68 20.09
N LYS A 3 8.82 -2.88 19.47
CA LYS A 3 7.61 -3.42 18.85
C LYS A 3 7.99 -3.91 17.45
N ASN A 4 7.66 -5.17 17.16
CA ASN A 4 7.82 -5.72 15.83
C ASN A 4 7.01 -4.92 14.81
N LYS A 5 7.61 -4.65 13.66
CA LYS A 5 7.01 -3.87 12.58
C LYS A 5 6.91 -4.71 11.33
N GLU A 6 5.92 -4.40 10.52
CA GLU A 6 5.77 -4.95 9.17
C GLU A 6 5.54 -3.83 8.17
N VAL A 7 5.94 -4.09 6.92
CA VAL A 7 5.50 -3.29 5.77
C VAL A 7 4.44 -4.08 5.03
N ILE A 8 3.25 -3.51 4.90
CA ILE A 8 2.19 -3.99 4.03
C ILE A 8 2.47 -3.46 2.62
N LEU A 9 2.46 -4.35 1.64
CA LEU A 9 2.47 -4.03 0.23
C LEU A 9 1.10 -4.35 -0.36
N PHE A 10 0.47 -3.33 -0.91
CA PHE A 10 -0.77 -3.45 -1.67
C PHE A 10 -0.51 -3.06 -3.12
N VAL A 11 -0.58 -4.04 -4.01
CA VAL A 11 -0.40 -3.87 -5.45
C VAL A 11 -1.76 -3.85 -6.12
N CYS A 12 -2.07 -2.80 -6.88
CA CYS A 12 -3.37 -2.64 -7.51
C CYS A 12 -3.26 -2.02 -8.91
N ASN A 13 -4.37 -2.04 -9.64
CA ASN A 13 -4.54 -1.23 -10.84
C ASN A 13 -4.33 0.25 -10.51
N HIS A 14 -3.75 0.99 -11.45
CA HIS A 14 -3.50 2.42 -11.27
C HIS A 14 -4.77 3.19 -10.90
N GLY A 15 -4.63 4.15 -9.98
CA GLY A 15 -5.71 5.03 -9.53
C GLY A 15 -6.40 4.60 -8.24
N PHE A 16 -6.22 3.35 -7.78
CA PHE A 16 -6.88 2.84 -6.58
C PHE A 16 -6.06 2.98 -5.28
N ALA A 17 -4.76 3.26 -5.38
CA ALA A 17 -3.86 3.27 -4.22
C ALA A 17 -4.22 4.36 -3.18
N TYR A 18 -4.66 5.54 -3.62
CA TYR A 18 -5.07 6.62 -2.70
C TYR A 18 -6.35 6.26 -1.91
N ASP A 19 -7.32 5.65 -2.57
CA ASP A 19 -8.56 5.23 -1.93
C ASP A 19 -8.33 4.06 -0.97
N ALA A 20 -7.50 3.09 -1.38
CA ALA A 20 -7.03 2.02 -0.50
C ALA A 20 -6.33 2.57 0.75
N MET A 21 -5.46 3.58 0.60
CA MET A 21 -4.83 4.25 1.73
C MET A 21 -5.87 4.96 2.63
N THR A 22 -6.93 5.50 2.06
CA THR A 22 -8.02 6.13 2.84
C THR A 22 -8.73 5.11 3.74
N GLU A 23 -9.00 3.91 3.24
CA GLU A 23 -9.57 2.84 4.08
C GLU A 23 -8.59 2.35 5.14
N ALA A 24 -7.30 2.25 4.81
CA ALA A 24 -6.27 1.93 5.79
C ALA A 24 -6.17 2.99 6.90
N ARG A 25 -6.28 4.29 6.55
CA ARG A 25 -6.28 5.39 7.54
C ARG A 25 -7.45 5.29 8.51
N LYS A 26 -8.66 4.97 8.01
CA LYS A 26 -9.84 4.74 8.87
C LYS A 26 -9.62 3.61 9.86
N ALA A 27 -8.81 2.61 9.50
CA ALA A 27 -8.42 1.50 10.35
C ALA A 27 -7.18 1.77 11.25
N GLY A 28 -6.65 3.00 11.25
CA GLY A 28 -5.56 3.42 12.14
C GLY A 28 -4.17 3.48 11.51
N ALA A 29 -4.04 3.31 10.17
CA ALA A 29 -2.77 3.57 9.50
C ALA A 29 -2.45 5.07 9.51
N ARG A 30 -1.19 5.44 9.78
CA ARG A 30 -0.76 6.85 9.75
C ARG A 30 -0.60 7.39 8.33
N GLY A 31 -0.18 6.54 7.41
CA GLY A 31 0.16 6.93 6.05
C GLY A 31 0.85 5.78 5.31
N GLY A 32 1.29 6.09 4.10
CA GLY A 32 2.03 5.17 3.25
C GLY A 32 2.63 5.92 2.07
N THR A 33 3.47 5.20 1.33
CA THR A 33 4.10 5.69 0.11
C THR A 33 3.50 4.95 -1.08
N ILE A 34 3.23 5.65 -2.18
CA ILE A 34 2.75 5.06 -3.42
C ILE A 34 3.87 5.09 -4.44
N ILE A 35 4.14 3.95 -5.06
CA ILE A 35 5.08 3.80 -6.17
C ILE A 35 4.29 3.43 -7.42
N HIS A 36 4.46 4.21 -8.48
CA HIS A 36 3.87 3.92 -9.78
C HIS A 36 4.76 2.94 -10.55
N GLY A 37 4.13 1.93 -11.15
CA GLY A 37 4.81 0.85 -11.83
C GLY A 37 4.02 0.31 -13.02
N ARG A 38 4.52 -0.78 -13.60
CA ARG A 38 3.93 -1.44 -14.76
C ARG A 38 3.88 -2.95 -14.56
N SER A 39 2.83 -3.57 -15.07
CA SER A 39 2.66 -5.02 -15.07
C SER A 39 3.51 -5.67 -16.17
N SER A 40 4.18 -6.76 -15.83
CA SER A 40 4.89 -7.63 -16.79
C SER A 40 3.98 -8.69 -17.41
N ILE A 41 2.76 -8.84 -16.91
CA ILE A 41 1.81 -9.87 -17.34
C ILE A 41 1.47 -9.67 -18.82
N SER A 42 1.80 -10.68 -19.63
CA SER A 42 1.69 -10.62 -21.07
C SER A 42 0.26 -10.66 -21.60
N THR A 43 -0.69 -11.21 -20.84
CA THR A 43 -2.10 -11.29 -21.24
C THR A 43 -2.85 -9.97 -21.09
N GLU A 44 -2.33 -9.03 -20.29
CA GLU A 44 -2.86 -7.68 -20.19
C GLU A 44 -2.18 -6.72 -21.20
N LYS A 45 -1.32 -7.24 -22.11
CA LYS A 45 -0.72 -6.44 -23.19
C LYS A 45 -1.77 -6.16 -24.26
N GLU A 46 -2.53 -5.10 -24.08
CA GLU A 46 -3.33 -4.57 -25.17
C GLU A 46 -2.42 -4.02 -26.27
N LYS A 47 -2.67 -4.45 -27.50
CA LYS A 47 -2.06 -3.86 -28.69
C LYS A 47 -2.95 -2.73 -29.16
N PHE A 48 -2.61 -1.50 -28.79
CA PHE A 48 -3.27 -0.31 -29.32
C PHE A 48 -2.40 0.26 -30.44
N PHE A 49 -2.90 0.28 -31.68
CA PHE A 49 -2.18 0.78 -32.86
C PHE A 49 -0.77 0.17 -33.09
N GLY A 50 -0.59 -1.12 -32.76
CA GLY A 50 0.70 -1.80 -32.94
C GLY A 50 1.74 -1.52 -31.84
N ILE A 51 1.40 -0.71 -30.84
CA ILE A 51 2.23 -0.45 -29.65
C ILE A 51 1.82 -1.44 -28.55
N THR A 52 2.80 -2.05 -27.88
CA THR A 52 2.54 -2.88 -26.69
C THR A 52 2.36 -1.97 -25.48
N LEU A 53 1.13 -1.86 -24.98
CA LEU A 53 0.88 -1.13 -23.74
C LEU A 53 1.05 -2.07 -22.54
N HIS A 54 1.89 -1.67 -21.60
CA HIS A 54 1.99 -2.34 -20.32
C HIS A 54 0.98 -1.72 -19.35
N PRO A 55 0.13 -2.51 -18.69
CA PRO A 55 -0.82 -2.00 -17.72
C PRO A 55 -0.12 -1.27 -16.59
N GLU A 56 -0.63 -0.09 -16.25
CA GLU A 56 -0.14 0.69 -15.12
C GLU A 56 -0.65 0.08 -13.81
N LYS A 57 0.23 0.05 -12.82
CA LYS A 57 -0.05 -0.46 -11.48
C LYS A 57 0.46 0.54 -10.45
N ASP A 58 -0.18 0.55 -9.29
CA ASP A 58 0.30 1.26 -8.11
C ASP A 58 0.66 0.27 -7.01
N ILE A 59 1.77 0.53 -6.32
CA ILE A 59 2.19 -0.19 -5.12
C ILE A 59 2.10 0.76 -3.94
N LEU A 60 1.14 0.52 -3.06
CA LEU A 60 1.01 1.21 -1.78
C LEU A 60 1.80 0.46 -0.71
N MET A 61 2.72 1.15 -0.05
CA MET A 61 3.53 0.64 1.05
C MET A 61 3.13 1.31 2.37
N ILE A 62 2.75 0.52 3.37
CA ILE A 62 2.34 1.01 4.69
C ILE A 62 3.20 0.33 5.76
N VAL A 63 3.92 1.11 6.56
CA VAL A 63 4.61 0.60 7.75
C VAL A 63 3.66 0.62 8.93
N CYS A 64 3.50 -0.53 9.59
CA CYS A 64 2.61 -0.70 10.73
C CYS A 64 3.23 -1.59 11.81
N LEU A 65 2.64 -1.58 13.00
CA LEU A 65 2.96 -2.56 14.04
C LEU A 65 2.42 -3.94 13.63
N GLU A 66 3.12 -5.02 14.02
CA GLU A 66 2.69 -6.40 13.72
C GLU A 66 1.24 -6.68 14.19
N GLU A 67 0.84 -6.09 15.31
CA GLU A 67 -0.54 -6.17 15.86
C GLU A 67 -1.61 -5.48 14.99
N GLN A 68 -1.24 -4.48 14.19
CA GLN A 68 -2.15 -3.74 13.32
C GLN A 68 -2.32 -4.37 11.94
N LYS A 69 -1.35 -5.18 11.51
CA LYS A 69 -1.27 -5.73 10.15
C LYS A 69 -2.60 -6.31 9.66
N GLU A 70 -3.17 -7.24 10.41
CA GLU A 70 -4.34 -8.00 9.96
C GLU A 70 -5.55 -7.09 9.73
N VAL A 71 -5.77 -6.15 10.66
CA VAL A 71 -6.88 -5.18 10.57
C VAL A 71 -6.70 -4.27 9.37
N LEU A 72 -5.47 -3.78 9.13
CA LEU A 72 -5.18 -2.92 7.98
C LEU A 72 -5.34 -3.65 6.64
N MET A 73 -4.81 -4.89 6.53
CA MET A 73 -4.94 -5.70 5.31
C MET A 73 -6.41 -5.99 4.99
N LYS A 74 -7.23 -6.32 6.00
CA LYS A 74 -8.67 -6.55 5.82
C LYS A 74 -9.40 -5.27 5.42
N ALA A 75 -9.09 -4.13 6.04
CA ALA A 75 -9.71 -2.85 5.71
C ALA A 75 -9.52 -2.50 4.23
N ILE A 76 -8.29 -2.62 3.72
CA ILE A 76 -7.98 -2.37 2.30
C ILE A 76 -8.70 -3.37 1.39
N THR A 77 -8.54 -4.67 1.65
CA THR A 77 -9.00 -5.72 0.73
C THR A 77 -10.52 -5.91 0.71
N SER A 78 -11.22 -5.46 1.75
CA SER A 78 -12.70 -5.49 1.79
C SER A 78 -13.36 -4.71 0.64
N LYS A 79 -12.72 -3.63 0.17
CA LYS A 79 -13.22 -2.76 -0.91
C LYS A 79 -12.37 -2.79 -2.17
N TYR A 80 -11.09 -3.12 -2.04
CA TYR A 80 -10.11 -3.06 -3.14
C TYR A 80 -9.37 -4.38 -3.36
N GLY A 81 -9.96 -5.51 -2.96
CA GLY A 81 -9.36 -6.84 -3.14
C GLY A 81 -9.32 -7.33 -4.58
N VAL A 82 -8.85 -8.56 -4.77
CA VAL A 82 -8.57 -9.18 -6.09
C VAL A 82 -9.80 -9.30 -7.02
N THR A 83 -11.00 -9.37 -6.45
CA THR A 83 -12.27 -9.48 -7.18
C THR A 83 -12.86 -8.15 -7.62
N THR A 84 -12.24 -7.04 -7.20
CA THR A 84 -12.70 -5.67 -7.48
C THR A 84 -12.00 -5.10 -8.72
N GLU A 85 -12.42 -3.93 -9.18
CA GLU A 85 -11.73 -3.22 -10.27
C GLU A 85 -10.28 -2.87 -9.94
N ALA A 86 -9.95 -2.70 -8.66
CA ALA A 86 -8.59 -2.49 -8.21
C ALA A 86 -7.68 -3.71 -8.43
N ARG A 87 -8.26 -4.92 -8.55
CA ARG A 87 -7.52 -6.20 -8.64
C ARG A 87 -6.42 -6.32 -7.58
N GLY A 88 -6.71 -5.83 -6.38
CA GLY A 88 -5.68 -5.61 -5.37
C GLY A 88 -5.15 -6.90 -4.75
N LEU A 89 -3.82 -7.03 -4.75
CA LEU A 89 -3.07 -8.05 -4.04
C LEU A 89 -2.43 -7.42 -2.80
N CYS A 90 -2.65 -8.00 -1.63
CA CYS A 90 -2.18 -7.47 -0.35
C CYS A 90 -1.37 -8.51 0.40
N PHE A 91 -0.14 -8.18 0.76
CA PHE A 91 0.75 -9.03 1.56
C PHE A 91 1.66 -8.17 2.43
N SER A 92 2.41 -8.79 3.33
CA SER A 92 3.32 -8.06 4.22
C SER A 92 4.67 -8.74 4.34
N ILE A 93 5.67 -7.96 4.74
CA ILE A 93 7.04 -8.40 4.99
C ILE A 93 7.45 -7.88 6.38
N LYS A 94 8.10 -8.73 7.17
CA LYS A 94 8.67 -8.32 8.47
C LYS A 94 9.80 -7.32 8.27
N ILE A 95 9.81 -6.27 9.06
CA ILE A 95 10.89 -5.28 9.08
C ILE A 95 11.89 -5.72 10.15
N GLU A 96 13.13 -5.94 9.74
CA GLU A 96 14.22 -6.29 10.65
C GLU A 96 14.69 -5.06 11.45
N ASP A 97 14.91 -3.92 10.78
CA ASP A 97 15.32 -2.66 11.40
C ASP A 97 14.71 -1.45 10.67
N SER A 98 14.57 -0.33 11.38
CA SER A 98 14.02 0.92 10.84
C SER A 98 14.60 2.14 11.56
N ILE A 99 15.09 3.13 10.81
CA ILE A 99 15.51 4.44 11.33
C ILE A 99 14.61 5.57 10.81
N GLY A 100 14.56 6.70 11.53
CA GLY A 100 13.80 7.89 11.09
C GLY A 100 12.27 7.72 11.15
N PHE A 101 11.79 6.73 11.90
CA PHE A 101 10.37 6.42 12.01
C PHE A 101 9.97 6.19 13.46
N SER A 102 8.92 6.87 13.92
CA SER A 102 8.25 6.59 15.20
C SER A 102 6.74 6.58 14.99
N PHE A 103 6.03 5.74 15.74
CA PHE A 103 4.56 5.77 15.81
C PHE A 103 4.03 6.86 16.73
N ASP A 104 4.90 7.49 17.52
CA ASP A 104 4.55 8.65 18.33
C ASP A 104 4.23 9.86 17.44
N PRO A 105 3.41 10.80 17.94
CA PRO A 105 3.24 12.08 17.27
C PRO A 105 4.60 12.72 17.00
N ILE A 106 4.80 13.25 15.78
CA ILE A 106 6.00 14.02 15.48
C ILE A 106 5.93 15.27 16.37
N PRO A 107 6.92 15.52 17.24
CA PRO A 107 6.98 16.76 17.98
C PRO A 107 7.40 17.85 16.99
N PHE A 108 6.43 18.40 16.26
CA PHE A 108 6.67 19.65 15.58
C PHE A 108 6.95 20.71 16.66
N PRO A 109 8.02 21.51 16.54
CA PRO A 109 8.13 22.70 17.35
C PRO A 109 6.88 23.53 17.10
N VAL A 110 6.12 23.82 18.15
CA VAL A 110 5.09 24.85 18.07
C VAL A 110 5.85 26.12 17.70
N GLU A 111 5.59 26.67 16.51
CA GLU A 111 6.12 27.98 16.14
C GLU A 111 5.78 28.95 17.28
N LYS A 112 6.80 29.65 17.77
CA LYS A 112 6.63 30.72 18.76
C LYS A 112 5.88 31.90 18.14
#